data_AF-A0A2S0RGZ5-F1
#
_entry.id   AF-A0A2S0RGZ5-F1
#
_cell.length_a   1.000
_cell.length_b   1.000
_cell.length_c   1.000
_cell.angle_alpha   90.00
_cell.angle_beta   90.00
_cell.angle_gamma   90.00
#
_symmetry.space_group_name_H-M   'P 1'
#
loop_
_entity.id
_entity.type
_entity.pdbx_description
1 polymer ?
#
loop_
_entity_poly.entity_id
_entity_poly.type
_entity_poly.pdbx_seq_one_letter_code
_entity_poly.pdbx_strand_id
1 'polypeptide(L)' 'MSVIYLLISISILVAIVFFSAFIRAVRKGQYDDDYTPSVRMLFDDELRDEEPANPAKQE' A
#
# COMPACT_ATOMS: atom_id res chain seq x y z
N MET A 1 33.63 -4.40 -34.23
CA MET A 1 32.69 -3.29 -33.92
C MET A 1 31.21 -3.68 -34.00
N SER A 2 30.85 -4.97 -34.10
CA SER A 2 29.45 -5.44 -34.07
C SER A 2 28.99 -5.82 -32.65
N VAL A 3 29.91 -6.33 -31.83
CA VAL A 3 29.64 -6.79 -30.45
C VAL A 3 29.05 -5.68 -29.57
N ILE A 4 29.44 -4.42 -29.81
CA ILE A 4 28.92 -3.26 -29.07
C ILE A 4 27.40 -3.14 -29.22
N TYR A 5 26.85 -3.40 -30.40
CA TYR A 5 25.41 -3.33 -30.65
C TYR A 5 24.66 -4.43 -29.90
N LEU A 6 25.22 -5.64 -29.85
CA LEU A 6 24.64 -6.75 -29.09
C LEU A 6 24.61 -6.45 -27.58
N LEU A 7 25.71 -5.91 -27.04
CA LEU A 7 25.81 -5.56 -25.62
C LEU A 7 24.82 -4.44 -25.24
N ILE A 8 24.68 -3.42 -26.09
CA ILE A 8 23.72 -2.34 -25.88
C ILE A 8 22.28 -2.88 -25.86
N SER A 9 21.91 -3.75 -26.80
CA SER A 9 20.57 -4.35 -26.85
C SER A 9 20.26 -5.16 -25.60
N ILE A 10 21.20 -6.00 -25.14
CA ILE A 10 21.01 -6.81 -23.93
C ILE A 10 20.91 -5.90 -22.69
N SER A 11 21.75 -4.88 -22.58
CA SER A 11 21.72 -3.93 -21.46
C SER A 11 20.39 -3.20 -21.36
N ILE A 12 19.85 -2.72 -22.49
CA ILE A 12 18.56 -2.02 -22.52
C ILE A 12 17.42 -2.98 -22.16
N LEU A 13 17.45 -4.22 -22.67
CA LEU A 13 16.44 -5.24 -22.35
C LEU A 13 16.37 -5.49 -20.84
N VAL A 14 17.54 -5.72 -20.20
CA VAL A 14 17.63 -5.94 -18.76
C VAL A 14 17.12 -4.72 -17.98
N ALA A 15 17.48 -3.50 -18.41
CA ALA A 15 17.01 -2.27 -17.78
C ALA A 15 15.48 -2.14 -17.84
N ILE A 16 14.85 -2.43 -18.98
CA ILE A 16 13.39 -2.36 -19.14
C ILE A 16 12.68 -3.38 -18.25
N VAL A 17 13.21 -4.61 -18.15
CA VAL A 17 12.65 -5.66 -17.29
C VAL A 17 12.68 -5.24 -15.82
N PHE A 18 13.83 -4.77 -15.33
CA PHE A 18 13.97 -4.30 -13.95
C PHE A 18 13.11 -3.08 -13.66
N PHE A 19 13.06 -2.11 -14.59
CA PHE A 19 12.24 -0.92 -14.44
C PHE A 19 10.73 -1.25 -14.40
N SER A 20 10.28 -2.18 -15.24
CA SER A 20 8.88 -2.63 -15.25
C SER A 20 8.51 -3.37 -13.97
N ALA A 21 9.41 -4.22 -13.48
CA ALA A 21 9.25 -4.90 -12.19
C ALA A 21 9.21 -3.89 -11.03
N PHE A 22 10.07 -2.87 -11.05
CA PHE A 22 10.11 -1.79 -10.06
C PHE A 22 8.78 -1.02 -10.02
N ILE A 23 8.25 -0.59 -11.18
CA ILE A 23 6.96 0.11 -11.22
C ILE A 23 5.84 -0.80 -10.71
N ARG A 24 5.82 -2.08 -11.08
CA ARG A 24 4.81 -3.03 -10.58
C ARG A 24 4.91 -3.20 -9.05
N ALA A 25 6.11 -3.23 -8.49
CA ALA A 25 6.31 -3.34 -7.05
C ALA A 25 5.80 -2.09 -6.30
N VAL A 26 6.16 -0.89 -6.77
CA VAL A 26 5.71 0.38 -6.17
C VAL A 26 4.19 0.55 -6.26
N ARG A 27 3.59 0.10 -7.37
CA ARG A 27 2.13 0.20 -7.58
C ARG A 27 1.32 -0.90 -6.87
N LYS A 28 1.95 -1.94 -6.30
CA LYS A 28 1.25 -3.08 -5.65
C LYS A 28 0.66 -2.73 -4.27
N GLY A 29 0.19 -1.50 -4.09
CA GLY A 29 -0.66 -1.15 -2.95
C GLY A 29 0.00 -1.26 -1.58
N GLN A 30 1.34 -1.14 -1.48
CA GLN A 30 2.00 -1.08 -0.16
C GLN A 30 1.59 0.18 0.64
N TYR A 31 0.88 1.12 0.00
CA TYR A 31 0.35 2.35 0.59
C TYR A 31 -1.12 2.24 1.05
N ASP A 32 -1.75 1.07 0.95
CA ASP A 32 -3.13 0.89 1.46
C ASP A 32 -3.22 0.84 3.00
N ASP A 33 -2.08 0.84 3.70
CA ASP A 33 -1.99 0.90 5.17
C ASP A 33 -1.56 2.30 5.66
N ASP A 34 -2.00 3.37 4.97
CA ASP A 34 -1.79 4.76 5.38
C ASP A 34 -2.69 5.16 6.57
N TYR A 35 -3.63 4.31 6.98
CA TYR A 35 -4.43 4.47 8.21
C TYR A 35 -3.93 3.52 9.29
N THR A 36 -2.98 4.01 10.08
CA THR A 36 -2.39 3.26 11.19
C THR A 36 -3.48 2.81 12.18
N PRO A 37 -3.51 1.52 12.58
CA PRO A 37 -4.50 0.99 13.52
C PRO A 37 -4.50 1.72 14.87
N SER A 38 -3.37 2.31 15.24
CA SER A 38 -3.19 3.14 16.43
C SER A 38 -4.06 4.41 16.43
N VAL A 39 -4.36 4.98 15.26
CA VAL A 39 -5.20 6.19 15.13
C VAL A 39 -6.67 5.82 15.29
N ARG A 40 -7.09 4.69 14.72
CA ARG A 40 -8.46 4.16 14.87
C ARG A 40 -8.78 3.85 16.33
N MET A 41 -7.85 3.23 17.05
CA MET A 41 -8.04 2.88 18.45
C MET A 41 -8.14 4.10 19.38
N LEU A 42 -7.46 5.21 19.05
CA LEU A 42 -7.48 6.44 19.87
C LEU A 42 -8.79 7.25 19.71
N PHE A 43 -9.49 7.11 18.57
CA PHE A 43 -10.74 7.82 18.28
C PHE A 43 -12.00 6.93 18.44
N ASP A 44 -11.84 5.61 18.47
CA ASP A 44 -12.94 4.68 18.79
C ASP A 44 -13.35 4.74 20.27
N ASP A 45 -12.46 5.19 21.16
CA ASP A 45 -12.75 5.33 22.60
C ASP A 45 -13.53 6.63 22.92
N GLU A 46 -13.36 7.70 22.14
CA GLU A 46 -13.99 9.01 22.39
C GLU A 46 -15.47 9.06 21.94
N LEU A 47 -15.87 8.19 20.99
CA LEU A 47 -17.24 8.14 20.46
C LEU A 47 -18.20 7.23 21.25
N ARG A 48 -17.70 6.48 22.25
CA ARG A 48 -18.52 5.54 23.04
C ARG A 48 -19.13 6.17 24.30
N ASP A 49 -18.63 7.33 24.71
CA ASP A 49 -19.10 8.02 25.93
C ASP A 49 -20.34 8.91 25.69
N GLU A 50 -20.77 9.09 24.43
CA GLU A 50 -21.91 9.93 24.04
C GLU A 50 -23.19 9.13 23.72
N GLU A 51 -23.22 7.81 23.91
CA GLU A 51 -24.48 7.06 23.82
C GLU A 51 -25.21 7.14 25.18
N PRO A 52 -26.32 7.90 25.31
CA PRO A 52 -27.08 7.90 26.55
C PRO A 52 -27.62 6.48 26.73
N ALA A 53 -27.14 5.82 27.78
CA ALA A 53 -27.58 4.50 28.19
C ALA A 53 -29.12 4.47 28.25
N ASN A 54 -29.74 3.89 27.23
CA ASN A 54 -31.18 3.66 27.20
C ASN A 54 -31.44 2.25 27.75
N PRO A 55 -32.00 2.11 28.97
CA PRO A 55 -32.26 0.79 29.53
C PRO A 55 -33.64 0.32 29.06
N ALA A 56 -33.77 -0.16 27.82
CA ALA A 56 -35.03 -0.76 27.38
C ALA A 56 -34.88 -1.66 26.15
N LYS A 57 -34.71 -2.97 26.41
CA LYS A 57 -35.17 -4.18 25.67
C LYS A 57 -34.26 -5.33 26.15
N GLN A 58 -34.63 -6.27 27.02
CA GLN A 58 -35.85 -7.09 27.06
C GLN A 58 -36.29 -7.54 25.67
N GLU A 59 -35.62 -8.57 25.13
CA GLU A 59 -36.15 -9.92 24.87
C GLU A 59 -35.01 -10.89 24.55
#